data_AF-A0A6N1CIE1-F1
#
_entry.id   AF-A0A6N1CIE1-F1
#
_cell.length_a   1.000
_cell.length_b   1.000
_cell.length_c   1.000
_cell.angle_alpha   90.00
_cell.angle_beta   90.00
_cell.angle_gamma   90.00
#
_symmetry.space_group_name_H-M   'P 1'
#
loop_
_entity.id
_entity.type
_entity.pdbx_description
1 polymer ?
#
loop_
_entity_poly.entity_id
_entity_poly.type
_entity_poly.pdbx_seq_one_letter_code
_entity_poly.pdbx_strand_id
1 'polypeptide(L)'
;MDEINVRLHQHRCWLSQADGLTAQELDYIDEDLASDSLNGLDNVADSLGMLATYYGIRGEVAISDGEASGWEQVSRSMMYRYWALMLKAKAFTKTSFLQGIQTVPNLTNQLSIAGCLLAGLIVADRRDLAASVADVLAGMLTVKGAVDSGYLEQRRFEPFMLWLYSVYSQGPALPEIKSTDLGIYQSVIDEWTNGKGLAHALEGLCHYHLSKAEDNGGPWDPEFKYAPFDLLPLEVHAIFRVRQQLGLTVPAISSPLLSAKTAALENLVIISDQLAVRVEAAYERFFGLST
;
A
#
# COMPACT_ATOMS: atom_id res chain seq x y z
N MET A 1 7.18 -6.16 26.61
CA MET A 1 7.95 -5.75 25.43
C MET A 1 6.99 -4.94 24.58
N ASP A 2 7.36 -3.74 24.18
CA ASP A 2 6.51 -2.85 23.34
C ASP A 2 6.16 -3.56 22.01
N GLU A 3 4.93 -3.41 21.51
CA GLU A 3 4.40 -4.14 20.35
C GLU A 3 5.29 -3.95 19.10
N ILE A 4 5.79 -2.73 18.90
CA ILE A 4 6.75 -2.38 17.85
C ILE A 4 8.03 -3.21 17.95
N ASN A 5 8.55 -3.40 19.17
CA ASN A 5 9.77 -4.18 19.39
C ASN A 5 9.55 -5.68 19.15
N VAL A 6 8.35 -6.20 19.45
CA VAL A 6 7.99 -7.59 19.14
C VAL A 6 7.98 -7.82 17.62
N ARG A 7 7.35 -6.92 16.87
CA ARG A 7 7.34 -6.97 15.39
C ARG A 7 8.75 -6.87 14.83
N LEU A 8 9.53 -5.86 15.21
CA LEU A 8 10.92 -5.74 14.78
C LEU A 8 11.77 -6.98 15.10
N HIS A 9 11.48 -7.69 16.19
CA HIS A 9 12.12 -8.96 16.48
C HIS A 9 11.70 -10.06 15.51
N GLN A 10 10.41 -10.22 15.22
CA GLN A 10 9.90 -11.17 14.22
C GLN A 10 10.47 -10.90 12.83
N HIS A 11 10.54 -9.63 12.42
CA HIS A 11 11.17 -9.18 11.18
C HIS A 11 12.64 -9.61 11.09
N ARG A 12 13.43 -9.37 12.15
CA ARG A 12 14.83 -9.83 12.22
C ARG A 12 14.95 -11.35 12.14
N CYS A 13 14.08 -12.09 12.83
CA CYS A 13 14.03 -13.56 12.76
C CYS A 13 13.70 -14.04 11.34
N TRP A 14 12.73 -13.43 10.67
CA TRP A 14 12.37 -13.77 9.30
C TRP A 14 13.53 -13.50 8.32
N LEU A 15 14.19 -12.33 8.42
CA LEU A 15 15.35 -12.01 7.58
C LEU A 15 16.49 -13.03 7.75
N SER A 16 16.72 -13.53 8.97
CA SER A 16 17.75 -14.55 9.23
C SER A 16 17.47 -15.91 8.58
N GLN A 17 16.24 -16.12 8.09
CA GLN A 17 15.80 -17.36 7.43
C GLN A 17 15.56 -17.16 5.92
N ALA A 18 15.66 -15.93 5.42
CA ALA A 18 15.35 -15.55 4.04
C ALA A 18 16.58 -15.65 3.10
N ASP A 19 17.57 -16.46 3.46
CA ASP A 19 18.78 -16.66 2.65
C ASP A 19 18.43 -17.21 1.27
N GLY A 20 18.98 -16.59 0.22
CA GLY A 20 18.75 -16.99 -1.18
C GLY A 20 17.41 -16.56 -1.77
N LEU A 21 16.45 -16.08 -0.98
CA LEU A 21 15.11 -15.68 -1.44
C LEU A 21 15.20 -14.66 -2.59
N THR A 22 15.99 -13.61 -2.42
CA THR A 22 16.08 -12.55 -3.45
C THR A 22 16.65 -13.06 -4.77
N ALA A 23 17.66 -13.93 -4.73
CA ALA A 23 18.24 -14.51 -5.93
C ALA A 23 17.22 -15.42 -6.65
N GLN A 24 16.54 -16.28 -5.89
CA GLN A 24 15.51 -17.16 -6.41
C GLN A 24 14.36 -16.39 -7.08
N GLU A 25 13.81 -15.37 -6.41
CA GLU A 25 12.71 -14.58 -6.98
C GLU A 25 13.15 -13.77 -8.21
N LEU A 26 14.40 -13.31 -8.27
CA LEU A 26 14.94 -12.65 -9.46
C LEU A 26 15.08 -13.62 -10.64
N ASP A 27 15.53 -14.86 -10.40
CA ASP A 27 15.60 -15.90 -11.43
C ASP A 27 14.20 -16.22 -11.98
N TYR A 28 13.18 -16.35 -11.12
CA TYR A 28 11.79 -16.54 -11.55
C TYR A 28 11.27 -15.38 -12.38
N ILE A 29 11.52 -14.14 -11.97
CA ILE A 29 11.11 -12.97 -12.75
C ILE A 29 11.78 -12.97 -14.13
N ASP A 30 13.06 -13.32 -14.22
CA ASP A 30 13.78 -13.39 -15.49
C ASP A 30 13.17 -14.44 -16.44
N GLU A 31 12.84 -15.63 -15.92
CA GLU A 31 12.17 -16.70 -16.66
C GLU A 31 10.76 -16.28 -17.12
N ASP A 32 9.95 -15.72 -16.23
CA ASP A 32 8.56 -15.37 -16.51
C ASP A 32 8.44 -14.17 -17.45
N LEU A 33 9.32 -13.16 -17.32
CA LEU A 33 9.38 -12.03 -18.26
C LEU A 33 9.80 -12.46 -19.67
N ALA A 34 10.59 -13.53 -19.79
CA ALA A 34 10.98 -14.10 -21.08
C ALA A 34 9.82 -14.86 -21.76
N SER A 35 8.83 -15.34 -21.00
CA SER A 35 7.66 -16.03 -21.54
C SER A 35 6.71 -15.12 -22.33
N ASP A 36 6.73 -13.81 -22.07
CA ASP A 36 5.85 -12.78 -22.64
C ASP A 36 4.37 -13.21 -22.67
N SER A 37 3.92 -13.80 -21.56
CA SER A 37 2.58 -14.38 -21.42
C SER A 37 1.82 -13.76 -20.25
N LEU A 38 0.49 -13.80 -20.29
CA LEU A 38 -0.34 -13.32 -19.19
C LEU A 38 -0.05 -14.08 -17.88
N ASN A 39 0.17 -15.40 -17.97
CA ASN A 39 0.54 -16.21 -16.81
C ASN A 39 1.91 -15.83 -16.27
N GLY A 40 2.89 -15.60 -17.14
CA GLY A 40 4.22 -15.12 -16.72
C GLY A 40 4.14 -13.77 -16.02
N LEU A 41 3.36 -12.81 -16.55
CA LEU A 41 3.15 -11.52 -15.89
C LEU A 41 2.43 -11.64 -14.54
N ASP A 42 1.53 -12.61 -14.40
CA ASP A 42 0.86 -12.91 -13.12
C ASP A 42 1.84 -13.48 -12.09
N ASN A 43 2.73 -14.38 -12.51
CA ASN A 43 3.82 -14.93 -11.68
C ASN A 43 4.83 -13.84 -11.28
N VAL A 44 5.21 -12.96 -12.21
CA VAL A 44 6.08 -11.80 -11.93
C VAL A 44 5.47 -10.94 -10.82
N ALA A 45 4.16 -10.72 -10.83
CA ALA A 45 3.50 -9.97 -9.77
C ALA A 45 3.61 -10.66 -8.39
N ASP A 46 3.56 -11.99 -8.33
CA ASP A 46 3.72 -12.75 -7.09
C ASP A 46 5.17 -12.66 -6.57
N SER A 47 6.16 -12.85 -7.45
CA SER A 47 7.59 -12.69 -7.09
C SER A 47 7.93 -11.26 -6.64
N LEU A 48 7.36 -10.25 -7.30
CA LEU A 48 7.47 -8.86 -6.84
C LEU A 48 6.85 -8.66 -5.44
N GLY A 49 5.74 -9.35 -5.13
CA GLY A 49 5.15 -9.35 -3.80
C GLY A 49 6.09 -9.94 -2.72
N MET A 50 6.80 -11.01 -3.05
CA MET A 50 7.81 -11.61 -2.16
C MET A 50 9.01 -10.70 -1.96
N LEU A 51 9.58 -10.16 -3.04
CA LEU A 51 10.68 -9.19 -2.97
C LEU A 51 10.27 -7.92 -2.22
N ALA A 52 9.05 -7.43 -2.45
CA ALA A 52 8.53 -6.28 -1.73
C ALA A 52 8.49 -6.52 -0.22
N THR A 53 8.04 -7.70 0.20
CA THR A 53 8.03 -8.08 1.61
C THR A 53 9.45 -8.11 2.16
N TYR A 54 10.38 -8.76 1.48
CA TYR A 54 11.79 -8.79 1.88
C TYR A 54 12.40 -7.41 2.08
N TYR A 55 12.25 -6.52 1.09
CA TYR A 55 12.81 -5.17 1.14
C TYR A 55 12.08 -4.26 2.13
N GLY A 56 10.77 -4.46 2.34
CA GLY A 56 10.00 -3.73 3.34
C GLY A 56 10.51 -4.02 4.75
N ILE A 57 10.59 -5.31 5.09
CA ILE A 57 11.11 -5.81 6.38
C ILE A 57 12.54 -5.30 6.62
N ARG A 58 13.41 -5.43 5.60
CA ARG A 58 14.78 -4.93 5.68
C ARG A 58 14.85 -3.42 5.90
N GLY A 59 13.95 -2.67 5.27
CA GLY A 59 13.85 -1.22 5.41
C GLY A 59 13.45 -0.79 6.82
N GLU A 60 12.42 -1.41 7.39
CA GLU A 60 11.95 -1.09 8.74
C GLU A 60 12.99 -1.43 9.82
N VAL A 61 13.67 -2.57 9.70
CA VAL A 61 14.76 -2.94 10.62
C VAL A 61 15.89 -1.92 10.54
N ALA A 62 16.34 -1.56 9.34
CA ALA A 62 17.40 -0.58 9.13
C ALA A 62 17.02 0.81 9.70
N ILE A 63 15.79 1.28 9.44
CA ILE A 63 15.28 2.55 10.00
C ILE A 63 15.26 2.51 11.53
N SER A 64 14.76 1.42 12.12
CA SER A 64 14.76 1.22 13.58
C SER A 64 16.17 1.29 14.19
N ASP A 65 17.15 0.74 13.47
CA ASP A 65 18.55 0.70 13.88
C ASP A 65 19.30 2.02 13.58
N GLY A 66 18.63 2.99 12.95
CA GLY A 66 19.16 4.34 12.66
C GLY A 66 19.93 4.43 11.34
N GLU A 67 19.77 3.45 10.47
CA GLU A 67 20.45 3.39 9.17
C GLU A 67 19.61 4.06 8.07
N ALA A 68 20.14 5.13 7.49
CA ALA A 68 19.45 5.89 6.43
C ALA A 68 19.14 5.06 5.17
N SER A 69 19.93 4.01 4.89
CA SER A 69 19.71 3.08 3.78
C SER A 69 18.39 2.33 3.86
N GLY A 70 17.74 2.28 5.02
CA GLY A 70 16.43 1.65 5.17
C GLY A 70 15.36 2.30 4.29
N TRP A 71 15.43 3.63 4.08
CA TRP A 71 14.48 4.36 3.22
C TRP A 71 14.58 3.94 1.74
N GLU A 72 15.76 3.58 1.25
CA GLU A 72 15.92 3.03 -0.10
C GLU A 72 15.22 1.66 -0.22
N GLN A 73 15.30 0.82 0.82
CA GLN A 73 14.63 -0.48 0.82
C GLN A 73 13.11 -0.32 0.90
N VAL A 74 12.61 0.64 1.69
CA VAL A 74 11.18 1.02 1.72
C VAL A 74 10.72 1.48 0.34
N SER A 75 11.50 2.34 -0.34
CA SER A 75 11.20 2.77 -1.71
C SER A 75 11.10 1.58 -2.68
N ARG A 76 12.09 0.69 -2.65
CA ARG A 76 12.11 -0.51 -3.51
C ARG A 76 10.90 -1.39 -3.24
N SER A 77 10.59 -1.62 -1.96
CA SER A 77 9.41 -2.39 -1.55
C SER A 77 8.12 -1.81 -2.15
N MET A 78 7.90 -0.51 -1.97
CA MET A 78 6.70 0.16 -2.48
C MET A 78 6.63 0.12 -4.01
N MET A 79 7.74 0.29 -4.73
CA MET A 79 7.74 0.17 -6.19
C MET A 79 7.43 -1.23 -6.69
N TYR A 80 7.91 -2.27 -5.98
CA TYR A 80 7.57 -3.65 -6.33
C TYR A 80 6.11 -3.97 -6.05
N ARG A 81 5.55 -3.49 -4.93
CA ARG A 81 4.10 -3.60 -4.67
C ARG A 81 3.27 -2.83 -5.70
N TYR A 82 3.73 -1.64 -6.12
CA TYR A 82 3.08 -0.86 -7.17
C TYR A 82 2.99 -1.66 -8.46
N TRP A 83 4.09 -2.22 -8.94
CA TRP A 83 4.09 -2.98 -10.19
C TRP A 83 3.32 -4.29 -10.09
N ALA A 84 3.41 -5.00 -8.96
CA ALA A 84 2.57 -6.17 -8.70
C ALA A 84 1.07 -5.82 -8.79
N LEU A 85 0.66 -4.71 -8.15
CA LEU A 85 -0.71 -4.22 -8.20
C LEU A 85 -1.16 -3.88 -9.63
N MET A 86 -0.33 -3.15 -10.40
CA MET A 86 -0.65 -2.79 -11.78
C MET A 86 -0.82 -4.03 -12.67
N LEU A 87 0.06 -5.03 -12.53
CA LEU A 87 0.00 -6.28 -13.26
C LEU A 87 -1.29 -7.06 -12.92
N LYS A 88 -1.58 -7.29 -11.63
CA LYS A 88 -2.78 -8.01 -11.19
C LYS A 88 -4.06 -7.28 -11.63
N ALA A 89 -4.13 -5.95 -11.48
CA ALA A 89 -5.29 -5.16 -11.89
C ALA A 89 -5.55 -5.23 -13.40
N LYS A 90 -4.48 -5.18 -14.21
CA LYS A 90 -4.60 -5.27 -15.67
C LYS A 90 -4.96 -6.68 -16.12
N ALA A 91 -4.37 -7.70 -15.50
CA ALA A 91 -4.70 -9.10 -15.74
C ALA A 91 -6.18 -9.40 -15.44
N PHE A 92 -6.68 -8.94 -14.29
CA PHE A 92 -8.10 -9.01 -13.93
C PHE A 92 -8.97 -8.33 -14.99
N THR A 93 -8.65 -7.11 -15.38
CA THR A 93 -9.44 -6.36 -16.38
C THR A 93 -9.52 -7.12 -17.71
N LYS A 94 -8.41 -7.69 -18.16
CA LYS A 94 -8.33 -8.43 -19.43
C LYS A 94 -8.99 -9.81 -19.38
N THR A 95 -9.22 -10.39 -18.21
CA THR A 95 -9.83 -11.72 -18.08
C THR A 95 -11.23 -11.71 -17.48
N SER A 96 -11.67 -10.59 -16.92
CA SER A 96 -12.98 -10.44 -16.25
C SER A 96 -14.17 -10.90 -17.10
N PHE A 97 -14.12 -10.75 -18.43
CA PHE A 97 -15.17 -11.20 -19.33
C PHE A 97 -15.34 -12.73 -19.41
N LEU A 98 -14.36 -13.50 -18.93
CA LEU A 98 -14.39 -14.97 -18.86
C LEU A 98 -15.05 -15.50 -17.58
N GLN A 99 -15.47 -14.62 -16.67
CA GLN A 99 -16.15 -15.04 -15.44
C GLN A 99 -17.40 -15.89 -15.76
N GLY A 100 -17.51 -17.04 -15.08
CA GLY A 100 -18.56 -18.03 -15.34
C GLY A 100 -18.19 -19.10 -16.37
N ILE A 101 -17.07 -18.92 -17.10
CA ILE A 101 -16.47 -19.92 -18.00
C ILE A 101 -15.18 -20.46 -17.38
N GLN A 102 -14.37 -19.59 -16.77
CA GLN A 102 -13.14 -19.95 -16.07
C GLN A 102 -13.05 -19.24 -14.72
N THR A 103 -12.28 -19.84 -13.81
CA THR A 103 -11.92 -19.19 -12.54
C THR A 103 -10.91 -18.08 -12.85
N VAL A 104 -11.33 -16.84 -12.64
CA VAL A 104 -10.48 -15.66 -12.76
C VAL A 104 -10.25 -15.13 -11.35
N PRO A 105 -9.00 -15.04 -10.86
CA PRO A 105 -8.71 -14.42 -9.57
C PRO A 105 -9.25 -13.00 -9.52
N ASN A 106 -9.92 -12.65 -8.43
CA ASN A 106 -10.33 -11.27 -8.17
C ASN A 106 -9.18 -10.50 -7.50
N LEU A 107 -9.43 -9.25 -7.14
CA LEU A 107 -8.46 -8.33 -6.55
C LEU A 107 -8.63 -8.18 -5.02
N THR A 108 -9.41 -9.04 -4.36
CA THR A 108 -9.68 -8.95 -2.91
C THR A 108 -8.39 -8.83 -2.09
N ASN A 109 -7.39 -9.66 -2.39
CA ASN A 109 -6.10 -9.68 -1.66
C ASN A 109 -5.20 -8.47 -1.95
N GLN A 110 -5.55 -7.62 -2.92
CA GLN A 110 -4.79 -6.43 -3.31
C GLN A 110 -5.38 -5.15 -2.72
N LEU A 111 -6.57 -5.22 -2.12
CA LEU A 111 -7.33 -4.05 -1.70
C LEU A 111 -6.59 -3.21 -0.65
N SER A 112 -6.15 -3.83 0.46
CA SER A 112 -5.38 -3.12 1.50
C SER A 112 -4.04 -2.60 0.98
N ILE A 113 -3.38 -3.36 0.10
CA ILE A 113 -2.09 -2.96 -0.50
C ILE A 113 -2.27 -1.70 -1.33
N ALA A 114 -3.34 -1.60 -2.13
CA ALA A 114 -3.64 -0.41 -2.91
C ALA A 114 -3.90 0.81 -2.01
N GLY A 115 -4.64 0.65 -0.90
CA GLY A 115 -4.83 1.72 0.09
C GLY A 115 -3.51 2.19 0.73
N CYS A 116 -2.67 1.25 1.15
CA CYS A 116 -1.36 1.56 1.76
C CYS A 116 -0.40 2.22 0.76
N LEU A 117 -0.35 1.73 -0.48
CA LEU A 117 0.43 2.34 -1.56
C LEU A 117 -0.02 3.76 -1.83
N LEU A 118 -1.34 4.00 -1.92
CA LEU A 118 -1.87 5.34 -2.13
C LEU A 118 -1.43 6.29 -1.02
N ALA A 119 -1.45 5.83 0.24
CA ALA A 119 -0.95 6.62 1.38
C ALA A 119 0.53 6.97 1.21
N GLY A 120 1.38 5.99 0.96
CA GLY A 120 2.81 6.22 0.81
C GLY A 120 3.17 7.10 -0.41
N LEU A 121 2.45 6.96 -1.52
CA LEU A 121 2.64 7.79 -2.71
C LEU A 121 2.20 9.24 -2.50
N ILE A 122 1.16 9.48 -1.68
CA ILE A 122 0.79 10.82 -1.22
C ILE A 122 1.91 11.40 -0.37
N VAL A 123 2.45 10.64 0.60
CA VAL A 123 3.57 11.09 1.46
C VAL A 123 4.78 11.52 0.63
N ALA A 124 5.15 10.70 -0.36
CA ALA A 124 6.27 10.96 -1.27
C ALA A 124 5.96 11.98 -2.38
N ASP A 125 4.73 12.50 -2.43
CA ASP A 125 4.23 13.43 -3.46
C ASP A 125 4.39 12.93 -4.91
N ARG A 126 4.32 11.62 -5.12
CA ARG A 126 4.34 10.97 -6.44
C ARG A 126 2.96 10.97 -7.07
N ARG A 127 2.51 12.14 -7.51
CA ARG A 127 1.17 12.36 -8.11
C ARG A 127 0.87 11.43 -9.27
N ASP A 128 1.87 11.16 -10.10
CA ASP A 128 1.78 10.28 -11.25
C ASP A 128 1.37 8.86 -10.84
N LEU A 129 2.10 8.24 -9.91
CA LEU A 129 1.81 6.90 -9.43
C LEU A 129 0.55 6.87 -8.54
N ALA A 130 0.35 7.92 -7.73
CA ALA A 130 -0.82 8.02 -6.86
C ALA A 130 -2.12 8.03 -7.67
N ALA A 131 -2.13 8.70 -8.83
CA ALA A 131 -3.28 8.69 -9.73
C ALA A 131 -3.57 7.28 -10.25
N SER A 132 -2.56 6.55 -10.73
CA SER A 132 -2.74 5.18 -11.21
C SER A 132 -3.25 4.23 -10.12
N VAL A 133 -2.73 4.34 -8.90
CA VAL A 133 -3.22 3.54 -7.77
C VAL A 133 -4.64 3.93 -7.38
N ALA A 134 -4.97 5.22 -7.36
CA ALA A 134 -6.32 5.70 -7.06
C ALA A 134 -7.35 5.20 -8.09
N ASP A 135 -7.01 5.18 -9.38
CA ASP A 135 -7.87 4.64 -10.44
C ASP A 135 -8.10 3.14 -10.27
N VAL A 136 -7.05 2.37 -9.98
CA VAL A 136 -7.16 0.93 -9.71
C VAL A 136 -8.01 0.68 -8.47
N LEU A 137 -7.78 1.43 -7.39
CA LEU A 137 -8.53 1.30 -6.15
C LEU A 137 -10.00 1.67 -6.33
N ALA A 138 -10.30 2.75 -7.06
CA ALA A 138 -11.67 3.09 -7.44
C ALA A 138 -12.34 1.95 -8.21
N GLY A 139 -11.64 1.37 -9.20
CA GLY A 139 -12.09 0.20 -9.94
C GLY A 139 -12.39 -1.01 -9.04
N MET A 140 -11.55 -1.28 -8.03
CA MET A 140 -11.81 -2.35 -7.06
C MET A 140 -13.11 -2.13 -6.26
N LEU A 141 -13.45 -0.88 -5.92
CA LEU A 141 -14.67 -0.57 -5.17
C LEU A 141 -15.93 -0.58 -6.05
N THR A 142 -15.82 -0.24 -7.34
CA THR A 142 -17.01 -0.01 -8.20
C THR A 142 -17.26 -1.10 -9.23
N VAL A 143 -16.24 -1.84 -9.66
CA VAL A 143 -16.39 -2.89 -10.68
C VAL A 143 -16.89 -4.18 -10.04
N LYS A 144 -18.05 -4.66 -10.51
CA LYS A 144 -18.66 -5.90 -10.01
C LYS A 144 -17.70 -7.08 -10.16
N GLY A 145 -17.47 -7.80 -9.06
CA GLY A 145 -16.61 -8.98 -9.03
C GLY A 145 -15.11 -8.67 -9.00
N ALA A 146 -14.70 -7.40 -8.93
CA ALA A 146 -13.30 -7.03 -8.68
C ALA A 146 -12.88 -7.36 -7.24
N VAL A 147 -13.79 -7.19 -6.28
CA VAL A 147 -13.61 -7.60 -4.88
C VAL A 147 -14.83 -8.37 -4.44
N ASP A 148 -14.64 -9.35 -3.56
CA ASP A 148 -15.73 -10.07 -2.93
C ASP A 148 -16.65 -9.10 -2.17
N SER A 149 -17.95 -9.09 -2.47
CA SER A 149 -18.87 -8.08 -1.93
C SER A 149 -18.95 -8.12 -0.41
N GLY A 150 -18.99 -9.31 0.18
CA GLY A 150 -18.98 -9.48 1.64
C GLY A 150 -17.68 -8.99 2.27
N TYR A 151 -16.56 -9.08 1.54
CA TYR A 151 -15.29 -8.51 1.98
C TYR A 151 -15.36 -6.98 1.97
N LEU A 152 -15.83 -6.40 0.87
CA LEU A 152 -15.92 -4.96 0.62
C LEU A 152 -16.83 -4.22 1.61
N GLU A 153 -17.98 -4.80 1.98
CA GLU A 153 -18.99 -4.17 2.86
C GLU A 153 -18.43 -3.73 4.23
N GLN A 154 -17.34 -4.36 4.69
CA GLN A 154 -16.74 -4.10 5.99
C GLN A 154 -15.49 -3.21 5.92
N ARG A 155 -15.06 -2.85 4.70
CA ARG A 155 -13.85 -2.04 4.48
C ARG A 155 -14.12 -0.57 4.68
N ARG A 156 -13.22 0.09 5.39
CA ARG A 156 -13.33 1.51 5.79
C ARG A 156 -12.09 2.30 5.39
N PHE A 157 -10.93 1.65 5.45
CA PHE A 157 -9.65 2.23 5.07
C PHE A 157 -9.57 2.64 3.61
N GLU A 158 -9.93 1.77 2.67
CA GLU A 158 -9.77 2.06 1.24
C GLU A 158 -10.68 3.19 0.73
N PRO A 159 -11.97 3.23 1.09
CA PRO A 159 -12.80 4.40 0.79
C PRO A 159 -12.25 5.69 1.43
N PHE A 160 -11.72 5.63 2.65
CA PHE A 160 -11.07 6.78 3.28
C PHE A 160 -9.83 7.25 2.50
N MET A 161 -8.99 6.32 2.01
CA MET A 161 -7.81 6.67 1.23
C MET A 161 -8.15 7.35 -0.10
N LEU A 162 -9.24 6.93 -0.77
CA LEU A 162 -9.75 7.63 -1.95
C LEU A 162 -10.34 9.00 -1.63
N TRP A 163 -11.00 9.15 -0.47
CA TRP A 163 -11.41 10.48 0.00
C TRP A 163 -10.18 11.38 0.22
N LEU A 164 -9.16 10.90 0.91
CA LEU A 164 -7.94 11.66 1.18
C LEU A 164 -7.23 12.03 -0.13
N TYR A 165 -7.18 11.10 -1.09
CA TYR A 165 -6.65 11.38 -2.43
C TYR A 165 -7.45 12.45 -3.18
N SER A 166 -8.78 12.48 -3.05
CA SER A 166 -9.60 13.55 -3.65
C SER A 166 -9.23 14.94 -3.08
N VAL A 167 -8.95 15.02 -1.78
CA VAL A 167 -8.47 16.26 -1.13
C VAL A 167 -7.05 16.61 -1.61
N TYR A 168 -6.16 15.62 -1.68
CA TYR A 168 -4.78 15.78 -2.16
C TYR A 168 -4.68 16.28 -3.61
N SER A 169 -5.49 15.70 -4.49
CA SER A 169 -5.56 16.02 -5.91
C SER A 169 -6.42 17.25 -6.21
N GLN A 170 -7.15 17.78 -5.21
CA GLN A 170 -8.19 18.81 -5.37
C GLN A 170 -9.27 18.40 -6.39
N GLY A 171 -9.50 17.09 -6.50
CA GLY A 171 -10.52 16.49 -7.34
C GLY A 171 -11.83 16.21 -6.58
N PRO A 172 -12.89 15.81 -7.29
CA PRO A 172 -14.12 15.37 -6.64
C PRO A 172 -13.91 14.02 -5.93
N ALA A 173 -14.44 13.89 -4.71
CA ALA A 173 -14.58 12.58 -4.08
C ALA A 173 -15.61 11.72 -4.85
N LEU A 174 -15.36 10.41 -4.93
CA LEU A 174 -16.31 9.47 -5.52
C LEU A 174 -17.65 9.53 -4.78
N PRO A 175 -18.79 9.55 -5.50
CA PRO A 175 -20.12 9.59 -4.89
C PRO A 175 -20.35 8.50 -3.83
N GLU A 176 -19.85 7.30 -4.08
CA GLU A 176 -19.97 6.11 -3.24
C GLU A 176 -19.35 6.32 -1.85
N ILE A 177 -18.28 7.12 -1.78
CA ILE A 177 -17.59 7.40 -0.51
C ILE A 177 -18.43 8.32 0.38
N LYS A 178 -19.15 9.28 -0.21
CA LYS A 178 -19.95 10.27 0.55
C LYS A 178 -21.09 9.64 1.35
N SER A 179 -21.57 8.48 0.93
CA SER A 179 -22.64 7.73 1.58
C SER A 179 -22.14 6.60 2.49
N THR A 180 -20.83 6.38 2.56
CA THR A 180 -20.24 5.26 3.31
C THR A 180 -19.91 5.70 4.73
N ASP A 181 -20.33 4.91 5.72
CA ASP A 181 -19.78 5.02 7.08
C ASP A 181 -18.31 4.60 7.05
N LEU A 182 -17.40 5.52 7.34
CA LEU A 182 -15.95 5.27 7.33
C LEU A 182 -15.39 4.85 8.69
N GLY A 183 -16.26 4.56 9.67
CA GLY A 183 -15.86 4.07 10.98
C GLY A 183 -14.90 5.03 11.68
N ILE A 184 -13.77 4.52 12.18
CA ILE A 184 -12.76 5.34 12.88
C ILE A 184 -12.24 6.50 12.03
N TYR A 185 -12.18 6.32 10.70
CA TYR A 185 -11.70 7.34 9.77
C TYR A 185 -12.70 8.50 9.59
N GLN A 186 -13.98 8.33 9.93
CA GLN A 186 -14.97 9.40 9.86
C GLN A 186 -14.59 10.59 10.75
N SER A 187 -14.04 10.31 11.93
CA SER A 187 -13.60 11.35 12.88
C SER A 187 -12.50 12.26 12.31
N VAL A 188 -11.63 11.74 11.43
CA VAL A 188 -10.60 12.54 10.75
C VAL A 188 -11.23 13.54 9.79
N ILE A 189 -12.28 13.13 9.08
CA ILE A 189 -13.01 13.97 8.13
C ILE A 189 -13.79 15.05 8.88
N ASP A 190 -14.52 14.66 9.92
CA ASP A 190 -15.36 15.56 10.70
C ASP A 190 -14.51 16.63 11.41
N GLU A 191 -13.35 16.24 11.93
CA GLU A 191 -12.42 17.13 12.63
C GLU A 191 -11.38 17.76 11.71
N TRP A 192 -11.52 17.65 10.38
CA TRP A 192 -10.51 18.09 9.42
C TRP A 192 -10.09 19.56 9.61
N THR A 193 -10.99 20.46 9.99
CA THR A 193 -10.62 21.87 10.25
C THR A 193 -10.33 22.18 11.72
N ASN A 194 -10.56 21.24 12.64
CA ASN A 194 -10.39 21.41 14.08
C ASN A 194 -9.12 20.69 14.58
N GLY A 195 -8.03 21.44 14.75
CA GLY A 195 -6.73 20.87 15.11
C GLY A 195 -6.70 20.05 16.41
N LYS A 196 -7.52 20.40 17.42
CA LYS A 196 -7.57 19.64 18.69
C LYS A 196 -8.35 18.33 18.54
N GLY A 197 -9.51 18.38 17.87
CA GLY A 197 -10.30 17.17 17.60
C GLY A 197 -9.53 16.20 16.70
N LEU A 198 -8.84 16.73 15.68
CA LEU A 198 -8.03 15.93 14.79
C LEU A 198 -6.86 15.24 15.50
N ALA A 199 -6.20 15.91 16.45
CA ALA A 199 -5.13 15.28 17.23
C ALA A 199 -5.62 13.99 17.91
N HIS A 200 -6.80 14.04 18.53
CA HIS A 200 -7.41 12.89 19.18
C HIS A 200 -7.80 11.79 18.18
N ALA A 201 -8.36 12.16 17.03
CA ALA A 201 -8.68 11.21 15.96
C ALA A 201 -7.43 10.46 15.45
N LEU A 202 -6.31 11.18 15.27
CA LEU A 202 -5.07 10.59 14.78
C LEU A 202 -4.35 9.71 15.82
N GLU A 203 -4.44 10.05 17.11
CA GLU A 203 -4.02 9.14 18.19
C GLU A 203 -4.83 7.85 18.17
N GLY A 204 -6.14 7.94 17.92
CA GLY A 204 -7.01 6.78 17.70
C GLY A 204 -6.56 5.94 16.49
N LEU A 205 -6.23 6.58 15.36
CA LEU A 205 -5.72 5.88 14.18
C LEU A 205 -4.41 5.16 14.43
N CYS A 206 -3.48 5.73 15.20
CA CYS A 206 -2.22 5.05 15.54
C CYS A 206 -2.47 3.74 16.31
N HIS A 207 -3.40 3.74 17.27
CA HIS A 207 -3.77 2.52 17.98
C HIS A 207 -4.49 1.51 17.06
N TYR A 208 -5.34 2.01 16.18
CA TYR A 208 -6.04 1.18 15.20
C TYR A 208 -5.06 0.49 14.24
N HIS A 209 -4.07 1.23 13.73
CA HIS A 209 -3.02 0.73 12.87
C HIS A 209 -2.33 -0.50 13.46
N LEU A 210 -1.82 -0.39 14.69
CA LEU A 210 -1.19 -1.51 15.41
C LEU A 210 -2.13 -2.72 15.51
N SER A 211 -3.39 -2.49 15.90
CA SER A 211 -4.39 -3.55 16.01
C SER A 211 -4.75 -4.23 14.67
N LYS A 212 -4.44 -3.57 13.55
CA LYS A 212 -4.72 -4.02 12.17
C LYS A 212 -3.45 -4.36 11.39
N ALA A 213 -2.32 -4.51 12.07
CA ALA A 213 -1.07 -4.95 11.48
C ALA A 213 -0.74 -6.43 11.79
N GLU A 214 -1.40 -7.09 12.76
CA GLU A 214 -1.15 -8.51 13.08
C GLU A 214 -2.33 -9.40 12.69
N ASP A 215 -2.02 -10.53 12.05
CA ASP A 215 -3.00 -11.56 11.73
C ASP A 215 -3.17 -12.48 12.93
N ASN A 216 -4.32 -12.35 13.60
CA ASN A 216 -4.68 -13.14 14.77
C ASN A 216 -5.47 -14.41 14.40
N GLY A 217 -5.41 -14.87 13.14
CA GLY A 217 -6.12 -16.06 12.66
C GLY A 217 -7.63 -15.88 12.57
N GLY A 218 -8.07 -14.63 12.37
CA GLY A 218 -9.47 -14.29 12.16
C GLY A 218 -9.90 -14.48 10.70
N PRO A 219 -11.20 -14.30 10.40
CA PRO A 219 -11.70 -14.39 9.02
C PRO A 219 -11.24 -13.23 8.11
N TRP A 220 -10.43 -12.30 8.63
CA TRP A 220 -10.06 -11.06 7.98
C TRP A 220 -8.56 -10.86 7.97
N ASP A 221 -8.02 -10.66 6.77
CA ASP A 221 -6.66 -10.19 6.59
C ASP A 221 -6.49 -8.77 7.14
N PRO A 222 -5.50 -8.54 8.03
CA PRO A 222 -5.22 -7.21 8.55
C PRO A 222 -4.83 -6.22 7.45
N GLU A 223 -5.24 -4.95 7.62
CA GLU A 223 -5.05 -3.90 6.61
C GLU A 223 -3.57 -3.59 6.36
N PHE A 224 -2.79 -3.61 7.44
CA PHE A 224 -1.42 -3.17 7.46
C PHE A 224 -0.41 -4.31 7.59
N LYS A 225 -0.82 -5.59 7.42
CA LYS A 225 0.06 -6.76 7.72
C LYS A 225 1.38 -6.85 6.96
N TYR A 226 1.54 -6.06 5.90
CA TYR A 226 2.66 -6.17 4.98
C TYR A 226 3.64 -5.03 5.16
N ALA A 227 4.90 -5.37 5.40
CA ALA A 227 6.00 -4.41 5.38
C ALA A 227 6.06 -3.64 4.04
N PRO A 228 6.35 -2.33 4.06
CA PRO A 228 6.75 -1.54 5.22
C PRO A 228 5.55 -0.87 5.93
N PHE A 229 4.34 -1.35 5.71
CA PHE A 229 3.12 -0.70 6.18
C PHE A 229 2.72 -1.14 7.58
N ASP A 230 3.31 -2.19 8.16
CA ASP A 230 2.96 -2.66 9.51
C ASP A 230 3.64 -1.85 10.61
N LEU A 231 4.76 -1.18 10.31
CA LEU A 231 5.44 -0.29 11.26
C LEU A 231 5.51 1.17 10.79
N LEU A 232 5.32 1.47 9.51
CA LEU A 232 5.21 2.84 9.02
C LEU A 232 3.73 3.23 8.82
N PRO A 233 3.16 4.12 9.66
CA PRO A 233 1.77 4.56 9.55
C PRO A 233 1.60 5.59 8.42
N LEU A 234 1.82 5.18 7.18
CA LEU A 234 1.83 6.05 6.01
C LEU A 234 0.49 6.76 5.81
N GLU A 235 -0.63 6.19 6.25
CA GLU A 235 -1.95 6.80 6.22
C GLU A 235 -2.05 8.04 7.13
N VAL A 236 -1.41 8.00 8.30
CA VAL A 236 -1.34 9.15 9.21
C VAL A 236 -0.44 10.25 8.61
N HIS A 237 0.69 9.85 8.02
CA HIS A 237 1.59 10.80 7.37
C HIS A 237 1.02 11.39 6.07
N ALA A 238 0.20 10.63 5.34
CA ALA A 238 -0.52 11.14 4.18
C ALA A 238 -1.48 12.25 4.61
N ILE A 239 -2.18 12.09 5.74
CA ILE A 239 -3.02 13.15 6.32
C ILE A 239 -2.17 14.40 6.61
N PHE A 240 -1.01 14.25 7.25
CA PHE A 240 -0.11 15.37 7.51
C PHE A 240 0.31 16.10 6.23
N ARG A 241 0.72 15.34 5.19
CA ARG A 241 1.13 15.89 3.90
C ARG A 241 0.01 16.69 3.24
N VAL A 242 -1.19 16.14 3.18
CA VAL A 242 -2.35 16.81 2.56
C VAL A 242 -2.71 18.09 3.32
N ARG A 243 -2.64 18.07 4.65
CA ARG A 243 -2.89 19.27 5.46
C ARG A 243 -1.85 20.37 5.22
N GLN A 244 -0.58 20.01 5.20
CA GLN A 244 0.51 20.95 4.90
C GLN A 244 0.33 21.59 3.52
N GLN A 245 -0.06 20.80 2.51
CA GLN A 245 -0.36 21.30 1.17
C GLN A 245 -1.50 22.33 1.17
N LEU A 246 -2.51 22.15 2.02
CA LEU A 246 -3.63 23.07 2.18
C LEU A 246 -3.32 24.28 3.11
N GLY A 247 -2.10 24.39 3.61
CA GLY A 247 -1.72 25.45 4.57
C GLY A 247 -2.36 25.27 5.95
N LEU A 248 -2.84 24.07 6.28
CA LEU A 248 -3.43 23.75 7.58
C LEU A 248 -2.34 23.28 8.56
N THR A 249 -2.51 23.64 9.83
CA THR A 249 -1.61 23.18 10.90
C THR A 249 -1.71 21.66 11.06
N VAL A 250 -0.55 21.01 11.13
CA VAL A 250 -0.45 19.60 11.52
C VAL A 250 -0.51 19.51 13.04
N PRO A 251 -1.47 18.74 13.61
CA PRO A 251 -1.54 18.56 15.05
C PRO A 251 -0.32 17.81 15.58
N ALA A 252 0.16 18.22 16.76
CA ALA A 252 1.15 17.43 17.49
C ALA A 252 0.43 16.23 18.13
N ILE A 253 0.91 15.02 17.85
CA ILE A 253 0.38 13.78 18.43
C ILE A 253 1.52 12.98 19.03
N SER A 254 1.25 12.33 20.17
CA SER A 254 2.24 11.51 20.88
C SER A 254 1.91 10.04 20.68
N SER A 255 2.58 9.41 19.72
CA SER A 255 2.44 7.97 19.46
C SER A 255 3.83 7.33 19.33
N PRO A 256 4.06 6.13 19.91
CA PRO A 256 5.29 5.37 19.69
C PRO A 256 5.61 5.15 18.20
N LEU A 257 4.57 4.93 17.37
CA LEU A 257 4.68 4.77 15.91
C LEU A 257 5.22 6.01 15.19
N LEU A 258 5.07 7.20 15.78
CA LEU A 258 5.43 8.49 15.20
C LEU A 258 6.64 9.11 15.89
N SER A 259 7.35 8.34 16.72
CA SER A 259 8.58 8.80 17.35
C SER A 259 9.72 8.96 16.33
N ALA A 260 10.74 9.74 16.68
CA ALA A 260 11.75 10.26 15.75
C ALA A 260 12.47 9.24 14.85
N LYS A 261 12.48 7.94 15.21
CA LYS A 261 13.14 6.90 14.42
C LYS A 261 12.37 6.52 13.15
N THR A 262 11.04 6.49 13.21
CA THR A 262 10.15 6.19 12.07
C THR A 262 9.60 7.48 11.42
N ALA A 263 9.65 8.61 12.13
CA ALA A 263 9.05 9.87 11.71
C ALA A 263 9.80 10.63 10.60
N ALA A 264 11.01 10.21 10.23
CA ALA A 264 11.86 10.90 9.25
C ALA A 264 11.43 10.63 7.79
N LEU A 265 10.13 10.68 7.53
CA LEU A 265 9.52 10.38 6.22
C LEU A 265 9.84 11.41 5.14
N GLU A 266 10.43 12.55 5.49
CA GLU A 266 11.09 13.43 4.52
C GLU A 266 12.17 12.72 3.70
N ASN A 267 12.70 11.58 4.19
CA ASN A 267 13.65 10.74 3.47
C ASN A 267 12.99 9.71 2.54
N LEU A 268 11.67 9.55 2.58
CA LEU A 268 10.96 8.64 1.70
C LEU A 268 10.90 9.24 0.29
N VAL A 269 11.80 8.79 -0.57
CA VAL A 269 11.81 9.12 -1.99
C VAL A 269 11.55 7.84 -2.77
N ILE A 270 10.44 7.81 -3.51
CA ILE A 270 10.05 6.65 -4.31
C ILE A 270 10.71 6.73 -5.68
N ILE A 271 11.60 5.78 -5.95
CA ILE A 271 12.38 5.68 -7.19
C ILE A 271 12.28 4.28 -7.81
N SER A 272 12.21 4.23 -9.13
CA SER A 272 12.29 2.98 -9.89
C SER A 272 13.75 2.55 -10.02
N ASP A 273 14.04 1.31 -9.63
CA ASP A 273 15.32 0.67 -9.94
C ASP A 273 15.26 -0.09 -11.27
N GLN A 274 16.36 -0.78 -11.62
CA GLN A 274 16.45 -1.50 -12.90
C GLN A 274 15.38 -2.59 -13.05
N LEU A 275 14.99 -3.26 -11.97
CA LEU A 275 13.95 -4.29 -12.05
C LEU A 275 12.59 -3.66 -12.31
N ALA A 276 12.25 -2.61 -11.57
CA ALA A 276 11.00 -1.86 -11.78
C ALA A 276 10.89 -1.33 -13.23
N VAL A 277 11.98 -0.80 -13.80
CA VAL A 277 12.01 -0.33 -15.20
C VAL A 277 11.82 -1.48 -16.20
N ARG A 278 12.40 -2.65 -15.94
CA ARG A 278 12.21 -3.83 -16.81
C ARG A 278 10.76 -4.33 -16.77
N VAL A 279 10.15 -4.35 -15.60
CA VAL A 279 8.75 -4.75 -15.42
C VAL A 279 7.81 -3.76 -16.09
N GLU A 280 8.05 -2.45 -15.94
CA GLU A 280 7.33 -1.40 -16.65
C GLU A 280 7.36 -1.62 -18.17
N ALA A 281 8.55 -1.86 -18.73
CA ALA A 281 8.71 -2.10 -20.16
C ALA A 281 7.96 -3.34 -20.63
N ALA A 282 7.94 -4.41 -19.83
CA ALA A 282 7.18 -5.62 -20.13
C ALA A 282 5.66 -5.38 -20.04
N TYR A 283 5.21 -4.63 -19.03
CA TYR A 283 3.82 -4.21 -18.87
C TYR A 283 3.34 -3.43 -20.11
N GLU A 284 4.09 -2.41 -20.52
CA GLU A 284 3.75 -1.59 -21.68
C GLU A 284 3.80 -2.38 -23.00
N ARG A 285 4.80 -3.26 -23.15
CA ARG A 285 4.88 -4.13 -24.33
C ARG A 285 3.66 -5.04 -24.46
N PHE A 286 3.25 -5.67 -23.35
CA PHE A 286 2.20 -6.67 -23.36
C PHE A 286 0.79 -6.04 -23.36
N PHE A 287 0.58 -4.94 -22.64
CA PHE A 287 -0.73 -4.32 -22.47
C PHE A 287 -0.93 -2.97 -23.17
N GLY A 288 0.14 -2.25 -23.52
CA GLY A 288 0.12 -0.88 -24.06
C GLY A 288 -0.27 -0.77 -25.54
N LEU A 289 -0.29 -1.87 -26.29
CA LEU A 289 -0.79 -1.90 -27.67
C LEU A 289 -2.32 -2.09 -27.70
N SER A 290 -3.04 -1.04 -27.33
CA SER A 290 -4.48 -0.90 -27.60
C SER A 290 -4.84 0.58 -27.72
N THR A 291 -4.31 1.24 -28.76
CA THR A 291 -4.92 2.45 -29.33
C THR A 291 -5.72 2.06 -30.57
#